data_AF-A0A8J5N6U7-F1
#
_entry.id   AF-A0A8J5N6U7-F1
#
_cell.length_a   1.000
_cell.length_b   1.000
_cell.length_c   1.000
_cell.angle_alpha   90.00
_cell.angle_beta   90.00
_cell.angle_gamma   90.00
#
_symmetry.space_group_name_H-M   'P 1'
#
loop_
_entity.id
_entity.type
_entity.pdbx_description
1 polymer ?
#
loop_
_entity_poly.entity_id
_entity_poly.type
_entity_poly.pdbx_seq_one_letter_code
_entity_poly.pdbx_strand_id
1 'polypeptide(L)'
;MKDFEGFEELEEEAVVHEIVSLGNSMGLEVDDDDVEELVEEHSKELSTEELLELHKEQNETLKRSLTSEESGGGRQGGKPHHSSQRSQGCILLLEQTVQTC
;
A
#
# COMPACT_ATOMS: atom_id res chain seq x y z
N MET A 1 -26.96 4.79 13.95
CA MET A 1 -25.86 4.22 13.15
C MET A 1 -26.39 2.95 12.57
N LYS A 2 -26.27 2.72 11.25
CA LYS A 2 -26.64 1.42 10.68
C LYS A 2 -25.58 0.44 11.13
N ASP A 3 -26.03 -0.62 11.77
CA ASP A 3 -25.21 -1.75 12.19
C ASP A 3 -24.50 -2.27 10.94
N PHE A 4 -23.17 -2.26 10.97
CA PHE A 4 -22.35 -2.85 9.91
C PHE A 4 -22.44 -4.37 10.08
N GLU A 5 -23.56 -4.92 9.64
CA GLU A 5 -23.82 -6.35 9.57
C GLU A 5 -23.49 -6.75 8.13
N GLY A 6 -22.24 -7.15 7.89
CA GLY A 6 -21.74 -7.28 6.53
C GLY A 6 -20.46 -8.10 6.36
N PHE A 7 -20.04 -8.83 7.38
CA PHE A 7 -19.10 -9.94 7.23
C PHE A 7 -19.64 -11.06 8.11
N GLU A 8 -20.42 -11.95 7.52
CA GLU A 8 -20.63 -13.26 8.12
C GLU A 8 -19.24 -13.90 8.22
N GLU A 9 -18.89 -14.44 9.39
CA GLU A 9 -17.66 -15.20 9.58
C GLU A 9 -17.81 -16.49 8.76
N LEU A 10 -17.39 -16.40 7.49
CA LEU A 10 -17.39 -17.54 6.58
C LEU A 10 -16.27 -18.47 7.01
N GLU A 11 -16.58 -19.76 7.07
CA GLU A 11 -15.57 -20.80 7.27
C GLU A 11 -14.50 -20.66 6.16
N GLU A 12 -13.22 -20.77 6.52
CA GLU A 12 -12.09 -20.61 5.57
C GLU A 12 -12.26 -21.51 4.35
N GLU A 13 -12.71 -22.74 4.57
CA GLU A 13 -13.06 -23.72 3.54
C GLU A 13 -14.11 -23.20 2.53
N ALA A 14 -15.12 -22.47 3.03
CA ALA A 14 -16.15 -21.90 2.17
C ALA A 14 -15.58 -20.80 1.28
N VAL A 15 -14.67 -19.98 1.82
CA VAL A 15 -14.00 -18.90 1.08
C VAL A 15 -13.10 -19.48 0.00
N VAL A 16 -12.30 -20.51 0.31
CA VAL A 16 -11.43 -21.21 -0.66
C VAL A 16 -12.27 -21.77 -1.81
N HIS A 17 -13.35 -22.49 -1.48
CA HIS A 17 -14.25 -23.07 -2.47
C HIS A 17 -14.91 -22.00 -3.38
N GLU A 18 -15.33 -20.86 -2.82
CA GLU A 18 -15.89 -19.75 -3.61
C GLU A 18 -14.85 -19.14 -4.57
N ILE A 19 -13.60 -18.99 -4.13
CA ILE A 19 -12.50 -18.48 -4.95
C ILE A 19 -12.21 -19.45 -6.12
N VAL A 20 -12.10 -20.75 -5.84
CA VAL A 20 -11.90 -21.79 -6.86
C VAL A 20 -13.05 -21.79 -7.86
N SER A 21 -14.30 -21.75 -7.39
CA SER A 21 -15.47 -21.66 -8.27
C SER A 21 -15.45 -20.41 -9.14
N LEU A 22 -15.05 -19.27 -8.57
CA LEU A 22 -14.95 -18.00 -9.28
C LEU A 22 -13.85 -18.04 -10.36
N GLY A 23 -12.65 -18.54 -10.04
CA GLY A 23 -11.55 -18.72 -10.99
C GLY A 23 -11.96 -19.59 -12.18
N ASN A 24 -12.57 -20.75 -11.90
CA ASN A 24 -13.09 -21.65 -12.92
C ASN A 24 -14.17 -20.99 -13.80
N SER A 25 -15.06 -20.19 -13.20
CA SER A 25 -16.07 -19.44 -13.97
C SER A 25 -15.48 -18.38 -14.91
N MET A 26 -14.30 -17.86 -14.56
CA MET A 26 -13.52 -16.93 -15.38
C MET A 26 -12.64 -17.65 -16.42
N GLY A 27 -12.66 -18.99 -16.45
CA GLY A 27 -11.82 -19.81 -17.33
C GLY A 27 -10.36 -19.89 -16.89
N LEU A 28 -10.08 -19.60 -15.62
CA LEU A 28 -8.79 -19.85 -14.98
C LEU A 28 -8.81 -21.28 -14.41
N GLU A 29 -7.69 -21.98 -14.54
CA GLU A 29 -7.45 -23.24 -13.84
C GLU A 29 -6.88 -22.86 -12.47
N VAL A 30 -7.71 -22.97 -11.43
CA VAL A 30 -7.39 -22.65 -10.03
C VAL A 30 -7.87 -23.83 -9.20
N ASP A 31 -7.00 -24.38 -8.38
CA ASP A 31 -7.30 -25.41 -7.39
C ASP A 31 -7.12 -24.89 -5.95
N ASP A 32 -7.45 -25.73 -4.96
CA ASP A 32 -7.39 -25.35 -3.56
C ASP A 32 -5.93 -25.10 -3.11
N ASP A 33 -4.97 -25.87 -3.64
CA ASP A 33 -3.54 -25.70 -3.34
C ASP A 33 -3.03 -24.33 -3.85
N ASP A 34 -3.48 -23.88 -5.03
CA ASP A 34 -3.16 -22.54 -5.56
C ASP A 34 -3.63 -21.42 -4.61
N VAL A 35 -4.79 -21.59 -3.99
CA VAL A 35 -5.34 -20.61 -3.05
C VAL A 35 -4.56 -20.61 -1.74
N GLU A 36 -4.21 -21.79 -1.23
CA GLU A 36 -3.35 -21.92 -0.04
C GLU A 36 -1.97 -21.29 -0.28
N GLU A 37 -1.32 -21.56 -1.42
CA GLU A 37 -0.02 -20.95 -1.77
C GLU A 37 -0.10 -19.43 -1.79
N LEU A 38 -1.17 -18.86 -2.39
CA LEU A 38 -1.36 -17.41 -2.44
C LEU A 38 -1.52 -16.81 -1.04
N VAL A 39 -2.28 -17.47 -0.17
CA VAL A 39 -2.47 -17.03 1.21
C VAL A 39 -1.15 -17.10 1.96
N GLU A 40 -0.38 -18.18 1.82
CA GLU A 40 0.93 -18.32 2.46
C GLU A 40 1.93 -17.28 1.96
N GLU A 41 2.04 -17.04 0.65
CA GLU A 41 2.95 -16.03 0.07
C GLU A 41 2.63 -14.63 0.62
N HIS A 42 1.34 -14.29 0.72
CA HIS A 42 0.89 -12.98 1.15
C HIS A 42 0.63 -12.86 2.66
N SER A 43 0.81 -13.94 3.42
CA SER A 43 0.65 -13.96 4.88
C SER A 43 1.77 -13.24 5.64
N LYS A 44 2.79 -12.73 4.94
CA LYS A 44 3.92 -12.05 5.57
C LYS A 44 3.44 -10.79 6.31
N GLU A 45 3.21 -10.95 7.59
CA GLU A 45 3.01 -9.85 8.52
C GLU A 45 4.35 -9.15 8.79
N LEU A 46 4.40 -7.84 8.62
CA LEU A 46 5.59 -7.07 9.00
C LEU A 46 5.63 -6.91 10.51
N SER A 47 6.76 -7.25 11.11
CA SER A 47 6.99 -6.93 12.52
C SER A 47 7.12 -5.42 12.73
N THR A 48 6.87 -4.96 13.96
CA THR A 48 7.07 -3.55 14.34
C THR A 48 8.50 -3.07 14.09
N GLU A 49 9.49 -3.96 14.22
CA GLU A 49 10.90 -3.69 13.91
C GLU A 49 11.11 -3.47 12.40
N GLU A 50 10.61 -4.38 11.54
CA GLU A 50 10.70 -4.25 10.08
C GLU A 50 9.98 -2.98 9.57
N LEU A 51 8.86 -2.61 10.20
CA LEU A 51 8.13 -1.39 9.87
C LEU A 51 8.94 -0.12 10.21
N LEU A 52 9.67 -0.13 11.33
CA LEU A 52 10.55 0.98 11.73
C LEU A 52 11.75 1.11 10.80
N GLU A 53 12.33 0.00 10.35
CA GLU A 53 13.41 0.00 9.35
C GLU A 53 12.95 0.56 8.01
N LEU A 54 11.78 0.14 7.52
CA LEU A 54 11.18 0.67 6.29
C LEU A 54 10.90 2.18 6.40
N HIS A 55 10.37 2.63 7.54
CA HIS A 55 10.12 4.05 7.80
C HIS A 55 11.41 4.88 7.79
N LYS A 56 12.52 4.32 8.30
CA LYS A 56 13.83 4.96 8.24
C LYS A 56 14.35 5.05 6.80
N GLU A 57 14.23 3.98 6.01
CA GLU A 57 14.65 3.96 4.60
C GLU A 57 13.87 4.97 3.75
N GLN A 58 12.54 5.03 3.93
CA GLN A 58 11.69 6.01 3.25
C GLN A 58 12.08 7.43 3.63
N ASN A 59 12.31 7.71 4.92
CA ASN A 59 12.70 9.04 5.38
C ASN A 59 14.08 9.47 4.87
N GLU A 60 15.06 8.58 4.83
CA GLU A 60 16.38 8.88 4.27
C GLU A 60 16.28 9.17 2.76
N THR A 61 15.44 8.43 2.04
CA THR A 61 15.16 8.65 0.61
C THR A 61 14.49 10.00 0.36
N LEU A 62 13.52 10.37 1.19
CA LEU A 62 12.84 11.67 1.14
C LEU A 62 13.79 12.83 1.45
N LYS A 63 14.59 12.72 2.52
CA LYS A 63 15.60 13.73 2.87
C LYS A 63 16.58 13.95 1.73
N ARG A 64 17.10 12.87 1.12
CA ARG A 64 18.02 12.96 -0.02
C ARG A 64 17.39 13.70 -1.20
N SER A 65 16.12 13.42 -1.49
CA SER A 65 15.39 14.05 -2.59
C SER A 65 15.21 15.56 -2.35
N LEU A 66 14.85 15.96 -1.13
CA LEU A 66 14.70 17.38 -0.75
C LEU A 66 16.03 18.15 -0.73
N THR A 67 17.13 17.48 -0.37
CA THR A 67 18.47 18.11 -0.35
C THR A 67 19.09 18.30 -1.74
N SER A 68 18.57 17.63 -2.77
CA SER A 68 19.14 17.68 -4.13
C SER A 68 18.68 18.89 -4.96
N GLU A 69 17.75 19.71 -4.45
CA GLU A 69 17.20 20.87 -5.16
C GLU A 69 17.73 22.23 -4.65
N GLU A 70 18.50 22.26 -3.55
CA GLU A 70 19.12 23.49 -3.04
C GLU A 70 20.60 23.60 -3.45
N SER A 71 20.83 23.73 -4.76
CA SER A 71 22.06 24.35 -5.26
C SER A 71 21.78 25.01 -6.61
N GLY A 72 21.86 26.34 -6.63
CA GLY A 72 21.97 27.11 -7.87
C GLY A 72 20.91 28.20 -8.03
N GLY A 73 21.13 29.34 -7.37
CA GLY A 73 20.57 30.59 -7.85
C GLY A 73 21.10 30.92 -9.25
N GLY A 74 20.18 31.15 -10.19
CA GLY A 74 20.52 31.61 -11.54
C GLY A 74 19.29 31.69 -12.45
N ARG A 75 18.77 32.89 -12.64
CA ARG A 75 17.63 33.17 -13.54
C ARG A 75 17.93 32.73 -14.97
N GLN A 76 17.03 31.99 -15.61
CA GLN A 76 16.46 32.26 -16.96
C GLN A 76 15.56 31.12 -17.46
N GLY A 77 14.31 31.49 -17.80
CA GLY A 77 13.49 31.01 -18.92
C GLY A 77 13.39 29.51 -19.25
N GLY A 78 12.23 28.93 -18.97
CA GLY A 78 11.73 27.73 -19.64
C GLY A 78 10.53 27.13 -18.92
N LYS A 79 9.34 27.15 -19.52
CA LYS A 79 8.16 26.45 -18.99
C LYS A 79 8.32 24.94 -19.20
N PRO A 80 7.91 24.09 -18.24
CA PRO A 80 7.26 22.85 -18.59
C PRO A 80 5.86 22.75 -17.97
N HIS A 81 5.00 22.12 -18.76
CA HIS A 81 3.60 21.86 -18.57
C HIS A 81 3.49 20.35 -18.35
N HIS A 82 3.19 19.87 -17.14
CA HIS A 82 2.42 18.64 -16.96
C HIS A 82 1.85 18.56 -15.53
N SER A 83 0.68 17.95 -15.46
CA SER A 83 -0.39 18.07 -14.48
C SER A 83 -0.23 17.17 -13.26
N SER A 84 -0.92 17.57 -12.18
CA SER A 84 -1.21 16.79 -10.96
C SER A 84 -0.25 17.00 -9.79
N GLN A 85 -0.36 18.16 -9.14
CA GLN A 85 -0.05 18.32 -7.71
C GLN A 85 -1.09 17.56 -6.86
N ARG A 86 -1.03 16.23 -6.87
CA ARG A 86 -1.42 15.37 -5.75
C ARG A 86 -0.12 14.66 -5.41
N SER A 87 0.52 14.84 -4.26
CA SER A 87 -0.04 14.47 -2.96
C SER A 87 0.97 14.82 -1.83
N GLN A 88 1.73 15.91 -1.93
CA GLN A 88 2.66 16.29 -0.83
C GLN A 88 1.91 16.54 0.49
N GLY A 89 0.67 17.05 0.42
CA GLY A 89 -0.19 17.22 1.60
C GLY A 89 -0.67 15.91 2.23
N CYS A 90 -0.79 14.82 1.46
CA CYS A 90 -1.31 13.56 2.00
C CYS A 90 -0.29 12.83 2.88
N ILE A 91 1.01 13.02 2.63
CA ILE A 91 2.08 12.39 3.43
C ILE A 91 2.22 13.11 4.78
N LEU A 92 2.20 14.45 4.80
CA LEU A 92 2.30 15.23 6.04
C LEU A 92 1.12 15.00 7.01
N LEU A 93 -0.07 14.67 6.50
CA LEU A 93 -1.23 14.35 7.35
C LEU A 93 -1.06 13.00 8.10
N LEU A 94 -0.35 12.04 7.51
CA LEU A 94 -0.05 10.76 8.16
C LEU A 94 0.93 10.96 9.32
N GLU A 95 1.94 11.83 9.16
CA GLU A 95 2.90 12.17 10.22
C GLU A 95 2.23 12.83 11.43
N GLN A 96 1.25 13.71 11.22
CA GLN A 96 0.52 14.34 12.32
C GLN A 96 -0.40 13.36 13.08
N THR A 97 -0.93 12.34 12.40
CA THR A 97 -1.85 11.37 13.02
C THR A 97 -1.11 10.41 13.95
N VAL A 98 0.11 9.99 13.58
CA VAL A 98 0.96 9.11 14.41
C VAL A 98 1.51 9.83 15.64
N GLN A 99 1.72 11.15 15.57
CA GLN A 99 2.29 11.93 16.67
C GLN A 99 1.29 12.26 17.80
N THR A 100 -0.01 12.07 17.57
CA THR A 100 -1.10 12.39 18.54
C THR A 100 -1.62 11.19 19.34
N CYS A 101 -1.03 10.00 19.20
CA CYS A 101 -1.32 8.83 20.04
C CYS A 101 -0.41 8.76 21.27
#